data_AF-A0A327V9H6-F1
#
_entry.id   AF-A0A327V9H6-F1
#
_cell.length_a   1.000
_cell.length_b   1.000
_cell.length_c   1.000
_cell.angle_alpha   90.00
_cell.angle_beta   90.00
_cell.angle_gamma   90.00
#
_symmetry.space_group_name_H-M   'P 1'
#
loop_
_entity.id
_entity.type
_entity.pdbx_description
1 polymer ?
#
loop_
_entity_poly.entity_id
_entity_poly.type
_entity_poly.pdbx_seq_one_letter_code
_entity_poly.pdbx_strand_id
1 'polypeptide(L)'
;MEPDRTLTDRTTTGTHRTAAAAPGAAESTAQGAAPAGTETAHPSPSSSPPLSAPSAPQSAEPPGPTVCPVGAKRFWPRSFVHRLTAPLPDVRDLLRVVREGAMRPAPETLDDIARLPCAPGPLPEAPPGTIAVTWAGHASWIVRVGGLTVLTDPVWSRRILGTPPRVTPPGVDWSHLPPVDAVVISHNHYDHLDAPTLRRLPRETPLFVPAGLRRWCRRRGFTSVTELDWWEAAELPAADGEGGRVRFEFVPAHHWSRRSLTDTCRSLWGGWVLTHCGEHARGRLYFAGDTGYGHWFAEIGRRCPGIDLALLPVGAYEPRWMLKPVHTSPEEAVRACGDVGARAMAPMHYGTFLLSAEPPLAPLERVREAWAAAGRDRADLWDLPVGASRVLEPERERSVPET
;
A
#
# COMPACT_ATOMS: atom_id res chain seq x y z
N MET A 1 61.20 -12.94 -5.98
CA MET A 1 61.42 -13.22 -4.55
C MET A 1 60.05 -13.39 -3.91
N GLU A 2 59.56 -14.62 -3.95
CA GLU A 2 58.64 -15.20 -2.96
C GLU A 2 59.41 -15.43 -1.63
N PRO A 3 58.78 -15.77 -0.48
CA PRO A 3 57.68 -16.75 -0.32
C PRO A 3 56.52 -16.27 0.59
N ASP A 4 55.26 -16.68 0.37
CA ASP A 4 54.61 -17.97 0.67
C ASP A 4 54.76 -18.47 2.12
N ARG A 5 53.64 -18.50 2.86
CA ARG A 5 53.38 -19.40 4.00
C ARG A 5 51.89 -19.68 4.15
N THR A 6 51.52 -20.88 3.71
CA THR A 6 50.34 -21.66 4.08
C THR A 6 50.58 -22.48 5.36
N LEU A 7 49.52 -23.19 5.81
CA LEU A 7 49.41 -24.20 6.89
C LEU A 7 49.15 -23.64 8.31
N THR A 8 48.21 -24.14 9.14
CA THR A 8 47.70 -25.51 9.34
C THR A 8 46.31 -25.54 9.99
N ASP A 9 45.57 -26.57 9.58
CA ASP A 9 44.41 -27.23 10.17
C ASP A 9 44.60 -27.68 11.64
N ARG A 10 43.52 -27.66 12.44
CA ARG A 10 43.39 -28.39 13.71
C ARG A 10 41.92 -28.77 13.96
N THR A 11 41.58 -29.97 13.51
CA THR A 11 40.57 -30.86 14.09
C THR A 11 40.78 -31.06 15.60
N THR A 12 39.70 -31.01 16.38
CA THR A 12 39.63 -31.66 17.70
C THR A 12 38.29 -32.39 17.85
N THR A 13 38.41 -33.67 18.14
CA THR A 13 37.41 -34.72 18.34
C THR A 13 36.94 -34.78 19.80
N GLY A 14 35.73 -35.31 20.03
CA GLY A 14 35.23 -35.84 21.31
C GLY A 14 34.08 -35.03 21.90
N THR A 15 32.98 -35.58 22.42
CA THR A 15 32.71 -36.95 22.87
C THR A 15 31.19 -37.17 22.97
N HIS A 16 30.74 -38.37 22.66
CA HIS A 16 29.41 -38.92 22.90
C HIS A 16 28.96 -38.83 24.37
N ARG A 17 27.66 -38.60 24.60
CA ARG A 17 26.93 -39.23 25.71
C ARG A 17 25.46 -39.46 25.36
N THR A 18 25.08 -40.73 25.39
CA THR A 18 23.76 -41.34 25.26
C THR A 18 23.12 -41.56 26.64
N ALA A 19 21.80 -41.39 26.76
CA ALA A 19 20.86 -42.11 27.66
C ALA A 19 19.42 -41.68 27.24
N ALA A 20 18.56 -42.55 26.67
CA ALA A 20 17.71 -43.56 27.32
C ALA A 20 16.75 -42.96 28.38
N ALA A 21 15.47 -43.29 28.54
CA ALA A 21 14.41 -44.02 27.82
C ALA A 21 13.11 -43.73 28.65
N ALA A 22 11.92 -43.91 28.05
CA ALA A 22 10.56 -43.80 28.66
C ALA A 22 10.30 -44.89 29.75
N PRO A 23 9.10 -45.13 30.37
CA PRO A 23 7.71 -45.06 29.82
C PRO A 23 6.52 -44.82 30.81
N GLY A 24 5.28 -44.94 30.32
CA GLY A 24 4.02 -45.25 31.06
C GLY A 24 2.87 -44.26 30.72
N ALA A 25 1.82 -44.54 29.94
CA ALA A 25 0.84 -45.64 29.78
C ALA A 25 -0.36 -45.59 30.76
N ALA A 26 -1.58 -45.55 30.18
CA ALA A 26 -2.92 -46.01 30.64
C ALA A 26 -4.02 -45.03 30.14
N GLU A 27 -4.78 -45.28 29.07
CA GLU A 27 -5.94 -46.19 28.90
C GLU A 27 -7.10 -46.03 29.90
N SER A 28 -8.29 -45.69 29.39
CA SER A 28 -9.58 -46.21 29.88
C SER A 28 -10.70 -46.00 28.84
N THR A 29 -11.30 -47.13 28.49
CA THR A 29 -12.39 -47.46 27.55
C THR A 29 -13.79 -47.39 28.17
N ALA A 30 -14.83 -47.23 27.32
CA ALA A 30 -16.09 -48.03 27.24
C ALA A 30 -17.23 -47.17 26.64
N GLN A 31 -17.81 -47.44 25.46
CA GLN A 31 -18.71 -48.53 25.01
C GLN A 31 -20.04 -48.67 25.78
N GLY A 32 -21.15 -48.59 25.03
CA GLY A 32 -22.48 -49.04 25.42
C GLY A 32 -23.49 -48.88 24.28
N ALA A 33 -24.00 -49.99 23.75
CA ALA A 33 -24.93 -50.06 22.61
C ALA A 33 -26.24 -50.80 23.00
N ALA A 34 -27.37 -50.31 22.44
CA ALA A 34 -28.64 -51.01 22.10
C ALA A 34 -29.49 -51.64 23.25
N PRO A 35 -30.79 -52.02 23.06
CA PRO A 35 -31.55 -52.22 21.81
C PRO A 35 -33.03 -51.74 21.79
N ALA A 36 -33.75 -52.19 20.76
CA ALA A 36 -35.03 -51.77 20.18
C ALA A 36 -36.33 -52.06 20.97
N GLY A 37 -37.40 -51.34 20.59
CA GLY A 37 -38.79 -51.65 20.90
C GLY A 37 -39.75 -51.03 19.86
N THR A 38 -40.66 -51.85 19.33
CA THR A 38 -41.66 -51.60 18.29
C THR A 38 -43.01 -51.14 18.89
N GLU A 39 -43.97 -50.77 18.03
CA GLU A 39 -45.39 -50.37 18.28
C GLU A 39 -45.61 -48.85 18.42
N THR A 40 -46.63 -48.19 17.84
CA THR A 40 -47.83 -48.54 17.05
C THR A 40 -48.30 -47.25 16.34
N ALA A 41 -48.98 -47.38 15.21
CA ALA A 41 -49.49 -46.25 14.42
C ALA A 41 -50.89 -45.80 14.87
N HIS A 42 -51.11 -44.48 15.01
CA HIS A 42 -52.41 -43.81 14.91
C HIS A 42 -52.23 -42.37 14.33
N PRO A 43 -53.24 -41.80 13.63
CA PRO A 43 -53.01 -40.82 12.57
C PRO A 43 -53.27 -39.34 12.93
N SER A 44 -52.48 -38.45 12.28
CA SER A 44 -52.76 -37.05 11.85
C SER A 44 -52.90 -35.94 12.93
N PRO A 45 -52.32 -34.73 12.72
CA PRO A 45 -52.62 -33.88 11.56
C PRO A 45 -51.44 -33.16 10.89
N SER A 46 -51.50 -33.09 9.55
CA SER A 46 -51.14 -31.94 8.69
C SER A 46 -50.06 -30.97 9.22
N SER A 47 -48.79 -31.24 8.90
CA SER A 47 -47.72 -30.24 8.98
C SER A 47 -47.68 -29.41 7.70
N SER A 48 -47.98 -28.11 7.80
CA SER A 48 -47.70 -27.12 6.76
C SER A 48 -46.22 -27.14 6.35
N PRO A 49 -45.87 -26.84 5.10
CA PRO A 49 -44.46 -26.78 4.68
C PRO A 49 -43.76 -25.65 5.45
N PRO A 50 -42.47 -25.81 5.81
CA PRO A 50 -41.71 -24.74 6.45
C PRO A 50 -41.66 -23.54 5.50
N LEU A 51 -42.12 -22.39 6.01
CA LEU A 51 -41.92 -21.09 5.37
C LEU A 51 -40.42 -20.92 5.11
N SER A 52 -40.04 -20.91 3.84
CA SER A 52 -38.70 -20.56 3.40
C SER A 52 -38.27 -19.27 4.09
N ALA A 53 -37.19 -19.34 4.86
CA ALA A 53 -36.57 -18.15 5.42
C ALA A 53 -36.31 -17.17 4.27
N PRO A 54 -36.62 -15.87 4.43
CA PRO A 54 -36.34 -14.89 3.39
C PRO A 54 -34.84 -14.95 3.11
N SER A 55 -34.48 -15.29 1.87
CA SER A 55 -33.11 -15.23 1.40
C SER A 55 -32.58 -13.83 1.73
N ALA A 56 -31.49 -13.77 2.49
CA ALA A 56 -30.80 -12.51 2.74
C ALA A 56 -30.62 -11.82 1.37
N PRO A 57 -30.90 -10.51 1.26
CA PRO A 57 -30.73 -9.81 0.00
C PRO A 57 -29.30 -10.05 -0.46
N GLN A 58 -29.14 -10.72 -1.61
CA GLN A 58 -27.87 -10.81 -2.31
C GLN A 58 -27.35 -9.38 -2.39
N SER A 59 -26.22 -9.13 -1.74
CA SER A 59 -25.64 -7.80 -1.68
C SER A 59 -25.39 -7.39 -3.12
N ALA A 60 -26.17 -6.44 -3.64
CA ALA A 60 -25.95 -5.94 -4.99
C ALA A 60 -24.49 -5.50 -5.10
N GLU A 61 -23.78 -5.98 -6.12
CA GLU A 61 -22.41 -5.54 -6.36
C GLU A 61 -22.38 -4.00 -6.40
N PRO A 62 -21.43 -3.37 -5.69
CA PRO A 62 -21.35 -1.92 -5.71
C PRO A 62 -21.16 -1.44 -7.15
N PRO A 63 -21.82 -0.34 -7.56
CA PRO A 63 -21.68 0.15 -8.92
C PRO A 63 -20.22 0.48 -9.21
N GLY A 64 -19.76 0.13 -10.41
CA GLY A 64 -18.42 0.46 -10.89
C GLY A 64 -18.15 1.98 -10.88
N PRO A 65 -16.88 2.40 -10.95
CA PRO A 65 -16.53 3.82 -10.83
C PRO A 65 -17.10 4.63 -11.99
N THR A 66 -17.38 5.90 -11.70
CA THR A 66 -17.79 6.84 -12.75
C THR A 66 -16.55 7.29 -13.53
N VAL A 67 -16.44 6.89 -14.80
CA VAL A 67 -15.32 7.27 -15.67
C VAL A 67 -15.51 8.69 -16.20
N CYS A 68 -14.58 9.57 -15.84
CA CYS A 68 -14.53 10.98 -16.21
C CYS A 68 -13.58 11.20 -17.41
N PRO A 69 -13.91 12.09 -18.35
CA PRO A 69 -13.00 12.46 -19.42
C PRO A 69 -11.71 13.10 -18.90
N VAL A 70 -10.56 12.70 -19.45
CA VAL A 70 -9.25 13.27 -19.11
C VAL A 70 -9.24 14.78 -19.38
N GLY A 71 -8.72 15.55 -18.43
CA GLY A 71 -8.61 17.01 -18.54
C GLY A 71 -9.90 17.79 -18.30
N ALA A 72 -11.04 17.11 -18.09
CA ALA A 72 -12.35 17.73 -17.89
C ALA A 72 -12.33 18.80 -16.80
N LYS A 73 -12.86 19.98 -17.10
CA LYS A 73 -12.96 21.08 -16.12
C LYS A 73 -14.18 20.85 -15.25
N ARG A 74 -13.97 20.83 -13.93
CA ARG A 74 -15.00 20.56 -12.94
C ARG A 74 -15.00 21.64 -11.87
N PHE A 75 -16.12 21.76 -11.17
CA PHE A 75 -16.29 22.68 -10.07
C PHE A 75 -16.47 21.89 -8.78
N TRP A 76 -15.73 22.30 -7.76
CA TRP A 76 -15.63 21.61 -6.49
C TRP A 76 -16.07 22.53 -5.35
N PRO A 77 -16.54 21.99 -4.22
CA PRO A 77 -16.78 22.80 -3.03
C PRO A 77 -15.49 23.50 -2.59
N ARG A 78 -15.63 24.60 -1.86
CA ARG A 78 -14.47 25.36 -1.35
C ARG A 78 -13.67 24.61 -0.29
N SER A 79 -14.25 23.56 0.28
CA SER A 79 -13.69 22.79 1.39
C SER A 79 -14.24 21.36 1.39
N PHE A 80 -13.38 20.43 1.80
CA PHE A 80 -13.66 19.02 2.00
C PHE A 80 -13.61 18.62 3.48
N VAL A 81 -13.68 19.57 4.42
CA VAL A 81 -13.67 19.27 5.88
C VAL A 81 -14.73 18.23 6.28
N HIS A 82 -15.89 18.20 5.61
CA HIS A 82 -16.95 17.22 5.85
C HIS A 82 -16.56 15.76 5.51
N ARG A 83 -15.45 15.55 4.80
CA ARG A 83 -14.89 14.23 4.46
C ARG A 83 -13.84 13.75 5.48
N LEU A 84 -13.49 14.55 6.48
CA LEU A 84 -12.59 14.12 7.55
C LEU A 84 -13.20 12.95 8.32
N THR A 85 -12.38 11.96 8.63
CA THR A 85 -12.80 10.80 9.44
C THR A 85 -12.38 10.94 10.91
N ALA A 86 -11.59 11.96 11.22
CA ALA A 86 -11.17 12.34 12.55
C ALA A 86 -11.01 13.87 12.64
N PRO A 87 -11.13 14.47 13.83
CA PRO A 87 -10.83 15.88 14.01
C PRO A 87 -9.36 16.17 13.68
N LEU A 88 -9.11 17.38 13.17
CA LEU A 88 -7.74 17.85 12.97
C LEU A 88 -7.06 18.11 14.32
N PRO A 89 -5.72 17.98 14.41
CA PRO A 89 -4.98 18.32 15.62
C PRO A 89 -5.28 19.74 16.09
N ASP A 90 -5.57 19.90 17.38
CA ASP A 90 -5.87 21.19 17.98
C ASP A 90 -4.60 21.89 18.53
N VAL A 91 -4.77 23.06 19.14
CA VAL A 91 -3.65 23.82 19.72
C VAL A 91 -3.03 23.09 20.91
N ARG A 92 -3.82 22.32 21.69
CA ARG A 92 -3.31 21.55 22.83
C ARG A 92 -2.46 20.38 22.35
N ASP A 93 -2.87 19.71 21.28
CA ASP A 93 -2.08 18.67 20.62
C ASP A 93 -0.74 19.22 20.14
N LEU A 94 -0.75 20.38 19.48
CA LEU A 94 0.49 21.02 19.02
C LEU A 94 1.40 21.43 20.19
N LEU A 95 0.84 22.00 21.26
CA LEU A 95 1.60 22.35 22.46
C LEU A 95 2.20 21.10 23.12
N ARG A 96 1.45 19.99 23.14
CA ARG A 96 1.92 18.71 23.66
C ARG A 96 3.10 18.18 22.85
N VAL A 97 3.01 18.22 21.51
CA VAL A 97 4.11 17.86 20.61
C VAL A 97 5.38 18.67 20.91
N VAL A 98 5.25 19.99 21.04
CA VAL A 98 6.39 20.88 21.33
C VAL A 98 7.00 20.53 22.69
N ARG A 99 6.17 20.33 23.71
CA ARG A 99 6.61 19.99 25.07
C ARG A 99 7.31 18.63 25.14
N GLU A 100 6.80 17.63 24.40
CA GLU A 100 7.31 16.26 24.45
C GLU A 100 8.43 16.00 23.43
N GLY A 101 8.75 16.96 22.55
CA GLY A 101 9.72 16.75 21.46
C GLY A 101 9.30 15.65 20.48
N ALA A 102 8.01 15.31 20.47
CA ALA A 102 7.49 14.02 19.99
C ALA A 102 7.38 13.89 18.47
N MET A 103 8.10 14.71 17.69
CA MET A 103 8.08 14.67 16.21
C MET A 103 9.45 14.39 15.60
N ARG A 104 10.44 14.02 16.41
CA ARG A 104 11.75 13.60 15.93
C ARG A 104 12.16 12.30 16.59
N PRO A 105 12.86 11.42 15.87
CA PRO A 105 13.42 10.22 16.46
C PRO A 105 14.43 10.59 17.55
N ALA A 106 14.60 9.70 18.52
CA ALA A 106 15.62 9.87 19.54
C ALA A 106 17.02 9.84 18.89
N PRO A 107 17.96 10.72 19.26
CA PRO A 107 19.25 10.86 18.57
C PRO A 107 20.05 9.56 18.45
N GLU A 108 19.92 8.66 19.42
CA GLU A 108 20.64 7.39 19.47
C GLU A 108 20.18 6.42 18.37
N THR A 109 18.95 6.60 17.89
CA THR A 109 18.37 5.79 16.81
C THR A 109 18.77 6.26 15.42
N LEU A 110 19.41 7.42 15.29
CA LEU A 110 19.81 7.97 13.99
C LEU A 110 20.98 7.21 13.37
N ASP A 111 21.77 6.50 14.17
CA ASP A 111 22.86 5.64 13.68
C ASP A 111 22.31 4.50 12.80
N ASP A 112 21.06 4.08 13.00
CA ASP A 112 20.40 3.06 12.19
C ASP A 112 20.09 3.52 10.75
N ILE A 113 20.21 4.81 10.44
CA ILE A 113 20.04 5.33 9.07
C ILE A 113 21.00 4.62 8.11
N ALA A 114 22.23 4.31 8.55
CA ALA A 114 23.23 3.61 7.73
C ALA A 114 22.81 2.17 7.38
N ARG A 115 21.85 1.59 8.12
CA ARG A 115 21.32 0.23 7.90
C ARG A 115 20.08 0.21 7.01
N LEU A 116 19.53 1.37 6.65
CA LEU A 116 18.38 1.46 5.74
C LEU A 116 18.74 0.85 4.38
N PRO A 117 17.97 -0.13 3.87
CA PRO A 117 18.27 -0.74 2.59
C PRO A 117 18.15 0.27 1.44
N CYS A 118 19.26 0.51 0.75
CA CYS A 118 19.33 1.33 -0.44
C CYS A 118 20.19 0.60 -1.48
N ALA A 119 19.56 0.22 -2.59
CA ALA A 119 20.21 -0.50 -3.68
C ALA A 119 19.67 0.02 -5.02
N PRO A 120 20.09 1.22 -5.47
CA PRO A 120 19.74 1.74 -6.78
C PRO A 120 20.12 0.75 -7.88
N GLY A 121 19.15 0.36 -8.69
CA GLY A 121 19.32 -0.53 -9.82
C GLY A 121 18.73 0.02 -11.12
N PRO A 122 18.97 -0.63 -12.26
CA PRO A 122 18.28 -0.31 -13.49
C PRO A 122 16.77 -0.58 -13.34
N LEU A 123 15.95 0.23 -14.02
CA LEU A 123 14.52 -0.05 -14.12
C LEU A 123 14.32 -1.34 -14.92
N PRO A 124 13.47 -2.27 -14.46
CA PRO A 124 13.22 -3.50 -15.18
C PRO A 124 12.42 -3.21 -16.45
N GLU A 125 12.62 -4.05 -17.45
CA GLU A 125 11.64 -4.18 -18.51
C GLU A 125 10.32 -4.69 -17.90
N ALA A 126 9.20 -4.16 -18.37
CA ALA A 126 7.86 -4.60 -17.98
C ALA A 126 7.19 -5.19 -19.22
N PRO A 127 7.23 -6.54 -19.39
CA PRO A 127 6.55 -7.19 -20.49
C PRO A 127 5.06 -6.83 -20.53
N PRO A 128 4.41 -6.88 -21.71
CA PRO A 128 2.96 -6.73 -21.82
C PRO A 128 2.22 -7.63 -20.82
N GLY A 129 1.17 -7.09 -20.19
CA GLY A 129 0.38 -7.83 -19.19
C GLY A 129 1.00 -7.96 -17.80
N THR A 130 2.18 -7.39 -17.53
CA THR A 130 2.79 -7.34 -16.19
C THR A 130 2.62 -5.98 -15.52
N ILE A 131 2.79 -5.95 -14.19
CA ILE A 131 3.00 -4.70 -13.45
C ILE A 131 4.43 -4.73 -12.90
N ALA A 132 5.24 -3.72 -13.20
CA ALA A 132 6.54 -3.55 -12.54
C ALA A 132 6.53 -2.31 -11.64
N VAL A 133 7.17 -2.41 -10.48
CA VAL A 133 7.32 -1.29 -9.56
C VAL A 133 8.78 -1.08 -9.22
N THR A 134 9.19 0.17 -9.08
CA THR A 134 10.50 0.57 -8.54
C THR A 134 10.30 1.62 -7.47
N TRP A 135 10.89 1.42 -6.30
CA TRP A 135 10.73 2.35 -5.19
C TRP A 135 11.77 3.47 -5.25
N ALA A 136 11.37 4.71 -5.53
CA ALA A 136 12.27 5.86 -5.52
C ALA A 136 12.51 6.45 -4.12
N GLY A 137 11.83 5.89 -3.11
CA GLY A 137 11.82 6.36 -1.73
C GLY A 137 10.52 7.10 -1.37
N HIS A 138 10.22 7.17 -0.08
CA HIS A 138 9.01 7.75 0.48
C HIS A 138 7.74 7.10 -0.11
N ALA A 139 6.78 7.88 -0.58
CA ALA A 139 5.62 7.41 -1.35
C ALA A 139 5.84 7.45 -2.88
N SER A 140 7.08 7.70 -3.32
CA SER A 140 7.42 7.81 -4.74
C SER A 140 7.72 6.46 -5.37
N TRP A 141 6.84 6.02 -6.25
CA TRP A 141 7.00 4.81 -7.05
C TRP A 141 7.04 5.12 -8.53
N ILE A 142 7.89 4.41 -9.26
CA ILE A 142 7.79 4.25 -10.71
C ILE A 142 6.99 2.98 -10.94
N VAL A 143 5.78 3.11 -11.47
CA VAL A 143 4.89 2.00 -11.79
C VAL A 143 4.83 1.86 -13.31
N ARG A 144 5.13 0.66 -13.80
CA ARG A 144 4.94 0.27 -15.20
C ARG A 144 3.69 -0.60 -15.29
N VAL A 145 2.67 -0.14 -16.01
CA VAL A 145 1.38 -0.83 -16.14
C VAL A 145 0.76 -0.52 -17.50
N GLY A 146 0.33 -1.55 -18.25
CA GLY A 146 -0.21 -1.39 -19.61
C GLY A 146 0.73 -0.59 -20.52
N GLY A 147 2.04 -0.82 -20.42
CA GLY A 147 3.08 -0.08 -21.15
C GLY A 147 3.39 1.34 -20.66
N LEU A 148 2.54 1.93 -19.79
CA LEU A 148 2.69 3.29 -19.28
C LEU A 148 3.70 3.36 -18.12
N THR A 149 4.48 4.44 -18.06
CA THR A 149 5.22 4.87 -16.85
C THR A 149 4.33 5.82 -16.04
N VAL A 150 3.90 5.38 -14.87
CA VAL A 150 3.13 6.18 -13.92
C VAL A 150 3.99 6.50 -12.70
N LEU A 151 4.08 7.77 -12.32
CA LEU A 151 4.69 8.16 -11.04
C LEU A 151 3.60 8.36 -9.98
N THR A 152 3.78 7.76 -8.80
CA THR A 152 2.98 8.08 -7.61
C THR A 152 3.70 9.12 -6.78
N ASP A 153 3.01 10.18 -6.33
CA ASP A 153 3.52 11.19 -5.38
C ASP A 153 5.03 11.50 -5.53
N PRO A 154 5.49 11.99 -6.70
CA PRO A 154 6.91 12.02 -7.02
C PRO A 154 7.66 13.12 -6.26
N VAL A 155 8.64 12.73 -5.45
CA VAL A 155 9.51 13.63 -4.66
C VAL A 155 10.99 13.26 -4.84
N TRP A 156 11.64 13.95 -5.77
CA TRP A 156 13.09 13.89 -6.01
C TRP A 156 13.86 14.98 -5.28
N SER A 157 13.18 15.85 -4.54
CA SER A 157 13.82 16.93 -3.79
C SER A 157 14.67 16.39 -2.63
N ARG A 158 15.83 17.03 -2.40
CA ARG A 158 16.69 16.72 -1.25
C ARG A 158 16.03 17.09 0.08
N ARG A 159 15.17 18.10 0.09
CA ARG A 159 14.47 18.62 1.26
C ARG A 159 13.02 18.91 0.89
N ILE A 160 12.13 18.64 1.82
CA ILE A 160 10.75 19.13 1.84
C ILE A 160 10.64 20.24 2.89
N LEU A 161 9.64 21.10 2.77
CA LEU A 161 9.50 22.24 3.66
C LEU A 161 9.19 21.76 5.09
N GLY A 162 9.98 22.20 6.06
CA GLY A 162 9.76 21.90 7.48
C GLY A 162 10.47 20.65 8.02
N THR A 163 11.29 19.97 7.21
CA THR A 163 12.01 18.76 7.65
C THR A 163 13.52 18.86 7.37
N PRO A 164 14.34 17.99 8.00
CA PRO A 164 15.72 17.76 7.59
C PRO A 164 15.83 17.26 6.13
N PRO A 165 17.04 17.24 5.54
CA PRO A 165 17.30 16.54 4.28
C PRO A 165 16.85 15.08 4.34
N ARG A 166 16.49 14.53 3.17
CA ARG A 166 16.25 13.08 3.04
C ARG A 166 17.48 12.28 3.47
N VAL A 167 17.24 11.13 4.10
CA VAL A 167 18.27 10.26 4.70
C VAL A 167 18.80 9.20 3.73
N THR A 168 18.00 8.80 2.75
CA THR A 168 18.42 7.99 1.60
C THR A 168 18.37 8.85 0.33
N PRO A 169 19.21 8.63 -0.69
CA PRO A 169 19.10 9.30 -1.98
C PRO A 169 17.82 8.86 -2.73
N PRO A 170 17.37 9.59 -3.77
CA PRO A 170 16.37 9.07 -4.69
C PRO A 170 16.80 7.71 -5.25
N GLY A 171 15.92 6.72 -5.21
CA GLY A 171 16.24 5.35 -5.63
C GLY A 171 16.55 5.22 -7.13
N VAL A 172 16.08 6.17 -7.94
CA VAL A 172 16.33 6.23 -9.38
C VAL A 172 16.76 7.65 -9.73
N ASP A 173 17.87 7.80 -10.45
CA ASP A 173 18.27 9.12 -10.93
C ASP A 173 17.23 9.65 -11.94
N TRP A 174 16.93 10.95 -11.88
CA TRP A 174 15.91 11.54 -12.75
C TRP A 174 16.25 11.38 -14.24
N SER A 175 17.54 11.43 -14.60
CA SER A 175 18.00 11.26 -15.99
C SER A 175 17.83 9.83 -16.52
N HIS A 176 17.63 8.85 -15.63
CA HIS A 176 17.41 7.45 -15.99
C HIS A 176 15.91 7.09 -16.06
N LEU A 177 15.01 8.03 -15.76
CA LEU A 177 13.59 7.79 -15.88
C LEU A 177 13.18 7.68 -17.36
N PRO A 178 12.39 6.67 -17.74
CA PRO A 178 11.73 6.67 -19.04
C PRO A 178 10.75 7.85 -19.13
N PRO A 179 10.25 8.15 -20.35
CA PRO A 179 9.15 9.11 -20.50
C PRO A 179 8.02 8.79 -19.52
N VAL A 180 7.58 9.83 -18.79
CA VAL A 180 6.50 9.73 -17.80
C VAL A 180 5.18 10.00 -18.49
N ASP A 181 4.35 8.97 -18.58
CA ASP A 181 3.05 9.00 -19.26
C ASP A 181 1.94 9.54 -18.36
N ALA A 182 2.07 9.38 -17.04
CA ALA A 182 1.13 9.94 -16.08
C ALA A 182 1.75 10.15 -14.69
N VAL A 183 1.14 11.04 -13.93
CA VAL A 183 1.40 11.19 -12.49
C VAL A 183 0.08 11.10 -11.74
N VAL A 184 0.06 10.32 -10.66
CA VAL A 184 -1.04 10.30 -9.69
C VAL A 184 -0.60 10.99 -8.41
N ILE A 185 -1.46 11.85 -7.86
CA ILE A 185 -1.24 12.56 -6.60
C ILE A 185 -2.28 12.12 -5.58
N SER A 186 -1.87 11.62 -4.42
CA SER A 186 -2.77 11.19 -3.34
C SER A 186 -3.40 12.38 -2.61
N HIS A 187 -2.59 13.37 -2.24
CA HIS A 187 -2.98 14.55 -1.50
C HIS A 187 -1.93 15.66 -1.62
N ASN A 188 -2.19 16.83 -1.02
CA ASN A 188 -1.42 18.02 -1.31
C ASN A 188 -0.24 18.28 -0.36
N HIS A 189 0.13 17.41 0.57
CA HIS A 189 1.26 17.69 1.48
C HIS A 189 2.61 17.81 0.73
N TYR A 190 3.61 18.44 1.37
CA TYR A 190 4.88 18.77 0.71
C TYR A 190 5.71 17.55 0.31
N ASP A 191 5.55 16.45 1.05
CA ASP A 191 6.20 15.16 0.84
C ASP A 191 5.47 14.24 -0.14
N HIS A 192 4.31 14.68 -0.67
CA HIS A 192 3.57 13.95 -1.72
C HIS A 192 3.38 14.78 -3.00
N LEU A 193 3.42 16.11 -2.88
CA LEU A 193 3.28 17.04 -3.99
C LEU A 193 4.47 18.01 -4.03
N ASP A 194 5.54 17.58 -4.69
CA ASP A 194 6.80 18.30 -4.79
C ASP A 194 6.88 19.16 -6.07
N ALA A 195 6.78 20.48 -5.90
CA ALA A 195 6.82 21.41 -7.03
C ALA A 195 8.17 21.40 -7.81
N PRO A 196 9.35 21.31 -7.17
CA PRO A 196 10.61 21.10 -7.88
C PRO A 196 10.62 19.86 -8.77
N THR A 197 10.08 18.73 -8.31
CA THR A 197 10.00 17.49 -9.10
C THR A 197 9.05 17.66 -10.27
N LEU A 198 7.81 18.12 -10.04
CA LEU A 198 6.84 18.32 -11.13
C LEU A 198 7.31 19.34 -12.17
N ARG A 199 8.13 20.33 -11.80
CA ARG A 199 8.70 21.27 -12.77
C ARG A 199 9.56 20.61 -13.84
N ARG A 200 10.10 19.41 -13.60
CA ARG A 200 10.94 18.66 -14.54
C ARG A 200 10.14 17.91 -15.61
N LEU A 201 8.83 17.77 -15.43
CA LEU A 201 7.95 17.09 -16.39
C LEU A 201 7.51 18.03 -17.53
N PRO A 202 7.25 17.50 -18.74
CA PRO A 202 6.48 18.19 -19.76
C PRO A 202 5.15 18.71 -19.21
N ARG A 203 4.65 19.83 -19.74
CA ARG A 203 3.42 20.46 -19.22
C ARG A 203 2.16 19.73 -19.67
N GLU A 204 2.30 18.93 -20.71
CA GLU A 204 1.27 18.09 -21.31
C GLU A 204 1.12 16.75 -20.58
N THR A 205 2.09 16.39 -19.71
CA THR A 205 2.04 15.15 -18.91
C THR A 205 0.71 15.11 -18.13
N PRO A 206 -0.13 14.08 -18.36
CA PRO A 206 -1.35 13.86 -17.59
C PRO A 206 -1.10 13.82 -16.08
N LEU A 207 -1.73 14.75 -15.37
CA LEU A 207 -1.79 14.73 -13.90
C LEU A 207 -3.19 14.31 -13.45
N PHE A 208 -3.27 13.19 -12.73
CA PHE A 208 -4.47 12.75 -12.02
C PHE A 208 -4.34 13.16 -10.56
N VAL A 209 -5.25 14.02 -10.11
CA VAL A 209 -5.13 14.71 -8.83
C VAL A 209 -6.46 14.69 -8.07
N PRO A 210 -6.45 14.86 -6.74
CA PRO A 210 -7.66 14.98 -5.96
C PRO A 210 -8.44 16.24 -6.35
N ALA A 211 -9.76 16.17 -6.22
CA ALA A 211 -10.66 17.30 -6.34
C ALA A 211 -10.14 18.57 -5.62
N GLY A 212 -10.17 19.71 -6.29
CA GLY A 212 -9.71 21.01 -5.78
C GLY A 212 -8.24 21.36 -6.04
N LEU A 213 -7.43 20.45 -6.60
CA LEU A 213 -5.99 20.66 -6.81
C LEU A 213 -5.62 21.21 -8.21
N ARG A 214 -6.56 21.29 -9.17
CA ARG A 214 -6.28 21.77 -10.54
C ARG A 214 -5.71 23.17 -10.58
N ARG A 215 -6.23 24.09 -9.76
CA ARG A 215 -5.72 25.48 -9.71
C ARG A 215 -4.24 25.52 -9.32
N TRP A 216 -3.80 24.62 -8.45
CA TRP A 216 -2.39 24.53 -8.06
C TRP A 216 -1.51 24.07 -9.23
N CYS A 217 -1.97 23.07 -9.98
CA CYS A 217 -1.26 22.51 -11.14
C CYS A 217 -1.21 23.49 -12.31
N ARG A 218 -2.35 24.13 -12.63
CA ARG A 218 -2.49 25.11 -13.72
C ARG A 218 -1.61 26.33 -13.52
N ARG A 219 -1.48 26.83 -12.28
CA ARG A 219 -0.55 27.93 -11.95
C ARG A 219 0.92 27.57 -12.21
N ARG A 220 1.24 26.29 -12.39
CA ARG A 220 2.58 25.78 -12.74
C ARG A 220 2.69 25.38 -14.21
N GLY A 221 1.70 25.73 -15.02
CA GLY A 221 1.73 25.56 -16.48
C GLY A 221 1.17 24.23 -16.99
N PHE A 222 0.78 23.29 -16.14
CA PHE A 222 0.27 21.99 -16.61
C PHE A 222 -1.04 22.14 -17.40
N THR A 223 -1.09 21.54 -18.59
CA THR A 223 -2.20 21.65 -19.53
C THR A 223 -3.15 20.45 -19.47
N SER A 224 -2.68 19.29 -19.03
CA SER A 224 -3.45 18.07 -18.82
C SER A 224 -3.59 17.78 -17.32
N VAL A 225 -4.74 18.14 -16.74
CA VAL A 225 -5.01 17.95 -15.31
C VAL A 225 -6.43 17.45 -15.12
N THR A 226 -6.58 16.28 -14.51
CA THR A 226 -7.84 15.61 -14.23
C THR A 226 -8.06 15.58 -12.72
N GLU A 227 -9.13 16.22 -12.25
CA GLU A 227 -9.55 16.18 -10.85
C GLU A 227 -10.65 15.14 -10.64
N LEU A 228 -10.48 14.27 -9.64
CA LEU A 228 -11.45 13.23 -9.29
C LEU A 228 -11.88 13.34 -7.81
N ASP A 229 -13.16 13.08 -7.54
CA ASP A 229 -13.69 12.70 -6.21
C ASP A 229 -13.46 11.19 -6.01
N TRP A 230 -13.71 10.72 -4.79
CA TRP A 230 -13.68 9.30 -4.48
C TRP A 230 -14.67 8.51 -5.35
N TRP A 231 -14.24 7.32 -5.77
CA TRP A 231 -15.00 6.38 -6.61
C TRP A 231 -15.22 6.86 -8.04
N GLU A 232 -14.50 7.90 -8.45
CA GLU A 232 -14.40 8.31 -9.84
C GLU A 232 -13.10 7.83 -10.44
N ALA A 233 -13.13 7.60 -11.75
CA ALA A 233 -11.98 7.12 -12.49
C ALA A 233 -11.72 7.97 -13.73
N ALA A 234 -10.54 7.84 -14.31
CA ALA A 234 -10.23 8.28 -15.66
C ALA A 234 -9.38 7.21 -16.35
N GLU A 235 -9.37 7.20 -17.68
CA GLU A 235 -8.69 6.17 -18.45
C GLU A 235 -7.71 6.80 -19.45
N LEU A 236 -6.52 6.20 -19.59
CA LEU A 236 -5.59 6.46 -20.68
C LEU A 236 -5.49 5.22 -21.57
N PRO A 237 -5.26 5.39 -22.89
CA PRO A 237 -4.87 4.27 -23.74
C PRO A 237 -3.64 3.58 -23.18
N ALA A 238 -3.62 2.25 -23.18
CA ALA A 238 -2.41 1.49 -22.89
C ALA A 238 -1.38 1.69 -24.00
N ALA A 239 -0.10 1.62 -23.65
CA ALA A 239 1.04 1.71 -24.56
C ALA A 239 1.70 0.34 -24.79
N ASP A 240 0.91 -0.74 -24.75
CA ASP A 240 1.33 -2.13 -24.99
C ASP A 240 1.08 -2.60 -26.43
N GLY A 241 0.38 -1.80 -27.24
CA GLY A 241 0.06 -2.13 -28.63
C GLY A 241 -1.16 -3.04 -28.81
N GLU A 242 -1.85 -3.39 -27.73
CA GLU A 242 -2.99 -4.34 -27.74
C GLU A 242 -4.36 -3.64 -27.71
N GLY A 243 -4.38 -2.30 -27.77
CA GLY A 243 -5.63 -1.52 -27.74
C GLY A 243 -6.32 -1.49 -26.36
N GLY A 244 -5.59 -1.85 -25.30
CA GLY A 244 -6.05 -1.76 -23.92
C GLY A 244 -6.13 -0.33 -23.38
N ARG A 245 -6.47 -0.22 -22.11
CA ARG A 245 -6.51 1.05 -21.35
C ARG A 245 -6.04 0.85 -19.92
N VAL A 246 -5.42 1.86 -19.35
CA VAL A 246 -5.11 1.90 -17.92
C VAL A 246 -6.13 2.81 -17.25
N ARG A 247 -6.88 2.25 -16.31
CA ARG A 247 -7.83 2.98 -15.47
C ARG A 247 -7.16 3.47 -14.20
N PHE A 248 -7.37 4.74 -13.89
CA PHE A 248 -6.92 5.46 -12.71
C PHE A 248 -8.15 5.79 -11.85
N GLU A 249 -8.43 4.99 -10.83
CA GLU A 249 -9.56 5.18 -9.93
C GLU A 249 -9.11 5.83 -8.62
N PHE A 250 -9.73 6.95 -8.24
CA PHE A 250 -9.40 7.65 -7.00
C PHE A 250 -10.25 7.12 -5.85
N VAL A 251 -9.62 6.65 -4.77
CA VAL A 251 -10.31 5.99 -3.65
C VAL A 251 -10.13 6.73 -2.33
N PRO A 252 -11.03 6.58 -1.35
CA PRO A 252 -10.92 7.27 -0.07
C PRO A 252 -9.68 6.90 0.76
N ALA A 253 -9.31 7.79 1.67
CA ALA A 253 -8.30 7.58 2.69
C ALA A 253 -8.70 8.27 4.00
N HIS A 254 -8.20 7.75 5.12
CA HIS A 254 -8.28 8.39 6.43
C HIS A 254 -7.15 9.43 6.55
N HIS A 255 -7.29 10.59 5.92
CA HIS A 255 -6.28 11.65 5.96
C HIS A 255 -6.90 13.05 5.82
N TRP A 256 -6.10 14.03 5.44
CA TRP A 256 -6.49 15.43 5.22
C TRP A 256 -5.51 16.10 4.24
N SER A 257 -5.68 17.40 4.00
CA SER A 257 -4.80 18.16 3.11
C SER A 257 -4.50 19.56 3.64
N ARG A 258 -3.26 20.04 3.47
CA ARG A 258 -2.82 21.42 3.77
C ARG A 258 -1.42 21.71 3.21
N ARG A 259 -1.23 22.90 2.62
CA ARG A 259 0.11 23.38 2.21
C ARG A 259 0.49 24.74 2.78
N SER A 260 -0.50 25.48 3.23
CA SER A 260 -0.38 26.86 3.70
C SER A 260 -1.22 27.02 4.96
N LEU A 261 -1.17 28.22 5.55
CA LEU A 261 -1.98 28.51 6.73
C LEU A 261 -3.48 28.64 6.43
N THR A 262 -3.88 28.75 5.16
CA THR A 262 -5.26 29.09 4.79
C THR A 262 -5.94 28.07 3.88
N ASP A 263 -5.31 26.93 3.59
CA ASP A 263 -5.81 25.95 2.62
C ASP A 263 -6.08 24.55 3.19
N THR A 264 -6.21 24.44 4.50
CA THR A 264 -6.66 23.21 5.17
C THR A 264 -7.94 22.68 4.51
N CYS A 265 -7.87 21.44 4.04
CA CYS A 265 -8.93 20.71 3.36
C CYS A 265 -9.55 21.46 2.15
N ARG A 266 -8.81 22.34 1.48
CA ARG A 266 -9.28 22.99 0.23
C ARG A 266 -9.11 22.12 -1.01
N SER A 267 -8.38 21.01 -0.89
CA SER A 267 -8.39 19.91 -1.84
C SER A 267 -8.73 18.61 -1.12
N LEU A 268 -9.19 17.62 -1.85
CA LEU A 268 -9.42 16.27 -1.35
C LEU A 268 -8.08 15.52 -1.16
N TRP A 269 -8.16 14.31 -0.61
CA TRP A 269 -7.07 13.37 -0.32
C TRP A 269 -7.60 11.95 -0.54
N GLY A 270 -6.73 10.97 -0.80
CA GLY A 270 -7.14 9.62 -1.12
C GLY A 270 -5.98 8.74 -1.56
N GLY A 271 -6.31 7.55 -2.07
CA GLY A 271 -5.39 6.67 -2.78
C GLY A 271 -5.80 6.49 -4.24
N TRP A 272 -5.08 5.65 -4.96
CA TRP A 272 -5.32 5.33 -6.36
C TRP A 272 -5.33 3.83 -6.60
N VAL A 273 -6.32 3.33 -7.33
CA VAL A 273 -6.30 1.97 -7.90
C VAL A 273 -5.99 2.09 -9.39
N LEU A 274 -4.88 1.50 -9.80
CA LEU A 274 -4.47 1.40 -11.20
C LEU A 274 -4.86 0.02 -11.71
N THR A 275 -5.72 -0.03 -12.73
CA THR A 275 -6.15 -1.28 -13.34
C THR A 275 -5.80 -1.29 -14.81
N HIS A 276 -5.05 -2.29 -15.26
CA HIS A 276 -4.92 -2.56 -16.69
C HIS A 276 -6.23 -3.21 -17.18
N CYS A 277 -6.87 -2.65 -18.20
CA CYS A 277 -8.13 -3.12 -18.78
C CYS A 277 -7.96 -3.45 -20.27
N GLY A 278 -8.44 -4.61 -20.71
CA GLY A 278 -8.22 -5.16 -22.06
C GLY A 278 -8.41 -6.67 -22.08
N GLU A 279 -8.39 -7.29 -23.28
CA GLU A 279 -8.63 -8.73 -23.45
C GLU A 279 -7.59 -9.59 -22.72
N HIS A 280 -6.33 -9.16 -22.75
CA HIS A 280 -5.22 -9.78 -22.02
C HIS A 280 -4.80 -8.99 -20.78
N ALA A 281 -5.59 -8.00 -20.37
CA ALA A 281 -5.21 -7.18 -19.25
C ALA A 281 -5.27 -7.96 -17.94
N ARG A 282 -4.14 -7.95 -17.25
CA ARG A 282 -3.93 -8.55 -15.93
C ARG A 282 -3.21 -7.49 -15.10
N GLY A 283 -3.54 -7.42 -13.82
CA GLY A 283 -2.88 -6.52 -12.89
C GLY A 283 -3.75 -5.36 -12.40
N ARG A 284 -3.93 -5.34 -11.08
CA ARG A 284 -4.47 -4.20 -10.33
C ARG A 284 -3.51 -3.86 -9.19
N LEU A 285 -3.09 -2.59 -9.17
CA LEU A 285 -2.25 -2.04 -8.11
C LEU A 285 -3.04 -1.01 -7.31
N TYR A 286 -2.96 -1.10 -5.98
CA TYR A 286 -3.49 -0.09 -5.08
C TYR A 286 -2.34 0.72 -4.48
N PHE A 287 -2.37 2.03 -4.68
CA PHE A 287 -1.50 3.00 -4.03
C PHE A 287 -2.29 3.75 -2.96
N ALA A 288 -1.98 3.52 -1.68
CA ALA A 288 -2.81 4.07 -0.60
C ALA A 288 -2.64 5.57 -0.33
N GLY A 289 -1.54 6.17 -0.81
CA GLY A 289 -1.11 7.48 -0.31
C GLY A 289 -0.82 7.40 1.20
N ASP A 290 -1.18 8.47 1.91
CA ASP A 290 -1.20 8.49 3.38
C ASP A 290 -2.60 8.24 3.90
N THR A 291 -2.70 7.37 4.89
CA THR A 291 -3.98 7.02 5.50
C THR A 291 -3.78 6.43 6.89
N GLY A 292 -4.69 6.74 7.80
CA GLY A 292 -4.93 5.95 9.01
C GLY A 292 -5.65 4.65 8.70
N TYR A 293 -5.71 3.76 9.69
CA TYR A 293 -6.45 2.51 9.58
C TYR A 293 -7.96 2.69 9.80
N GLY A 294 -8.78 2.07 8.97
CA GLY A 294 -10.24 2.08 9.15
C GLY A 294 -11.02 1.43 8.01
N HIS A 295 -12.33 1.69 8.00
CA HIS A 295 -13.30 1.00 7.16
C HIS A 295 -13.11 1.19 5.65
N TRP A 296 -12.36 2.21 5.22
CA TRP A 296 -12.13 2.43 3.80
C TRP A 296 -11.39 1.27 3.13
N PHE A 297 -10.50 0.56 3.83
CA PHE A 297 -9.79 -0.57 3.24
C PHE A 297 -10.73 -1.72 2.84
N ALA A 298 -11.65 -2.11 3.72
CA ALA A 298 -12.64 -3.13 3.39
C ALA A 298 -13.58 -2.68 2.26
N GLU A 299 -13.97 -1.40 2.23
CA GLU A 299 -14.80 -0.87 1.14
C GLU A 299 -14.05 -0.85 -0.20
N ILE A 300 -12.77 -0.50 -0.20
CA ILE A 300 -11.91 -0.57 -1.38
C ILE A 300 -11.80 -2.02 -1.87
N GLY A 301 -11.56 -2.98 -0.98
CA GLY A 301 -11.51 -4.41 -1.34
C GLY A 301 -12.82 -4.92 -1.96
N ARG A 302 -13.98 -4.44 -1.47
CA ARG A 302 -15.30 -4.78 -2.05
C ARG A 302 -15.53 -4.17 -3.43
N ARG A 303 -15.14 -2.92 -3.65
CA ARG A 303 -15.36 -2.21 -4.94
C ARG A 303 -14.31 -2.55 -5.99
N CYS A 304 -13.11 -2.88 -5.55
CA CYS A 304 -11.96 -3.18 -6.40
C CYS A 304 -11.43 -4.60 -6.13
N PRO A 305 -12.22 -5.67 -6.31
CA PRO A 305 -11.78 -7.03 -5.99
C PRO A 305 -10.60 -7.51 -6.86
N GLY A 306 -9.67 -8.27 -6.29
CA GLY A 306 -8.51 -8.79 -7.01
C GLY A 306 -7.39 -7.75 -7.16
N ILE A 307 -7.04 -7.06 -6.06
CA ILE A 307 -5.82 -6.24 -6.02
C ILE A 307 -4.62 -7.20 -5.94
N ASP A 308 -3.69 -7.08 -6.87
CA ASP A 308 -2.50 -7.93 -6.87
C ASP A 308 -1.39 -7.38 -5.97
N LEU A 309 -1.25 -6.06 -5.91
CA LEU A 309 -0.23 -5.38 -5.13
C LEU A 309 -0.80 -4.13 -4.44
N ALA A 310 -0.62 -4.05 -3.12
CA ALA A 310 -0.91 -2.84 -2.34
C ALA A 310 0.39 -2.14 -1.92
N LEU A 311 0.56 -0.89 -2.31
CA LEU A 311 1.59 0.02 -1.82
C LEU A 311 1.02 0.74 -0.59
N LEU A 312 1.51 0.40 0.60
CA LEU A 312 0.91 0.81 1.88
C LEU A 312 1.91 1.56 2.77
N PRO A 313 1.55 2.71 3.36
CA PRO A 313 2.44 3.46 4.22
C PRO A 313 2.68 2.72 5.54
N VAL A 314 3.93 2.70 6.00
CA VAL A 314 4.33 2.07 7.27
C VAL A 314 5.17 2.99 8.17
N GLY A 315 5.43 4.23 7.74
CA GLY A 315 6.13 5.26 8.52
C GLY A 315 5.21 6.41 8.92
N ALA A 316 5.78 7.44 9.54
CA ALA A 316 5.08 8.61 10.04
C ALA A 316 3.97 8.31 11.06
N TYR A 317 4.18 7.32 11.93
CA TYR A 317 3.13 6.83 12.82
C TYR A 317 3.31 7.20 14.30
N GLU A 318 4.49 7.64 14.75
CA GLU A 318 4.68 8.12 16.14
C GLU A 318 4.65 9.64 16.29
N PRO A 319 3.93 10.20 17.28
CA PRO A 319 3.33 9.49 18.40
C PRO A 319 1.91 9.00 18.06
N ARG A 320 1.58 7.76 18.43
CA ARG A 320 0.28 7.16 18.07
C ARG A 320 -0.94 7.98 18.51
N TRP A 321 -0.88 8.67 19.65
CA TRP A 321 -2.02 9.47 20.13
C TRP A 321 -2.40 10.60 19.16
N MET A 322 -1.45 11.08 18.34
CA MET A 322 -1.68 12.12 17.34
C MET A 322 -1.82 11.56 15.93
N LEU A 323 -0.94 10.63 15.54
CA LEU A 323 -0.82 10.20 14.14
C LEU A 323 -1.70 9.00 13.79
N LYS A 324 -2.22 8.24 14.77
CA LYS A 324 -3.10 7.09 14.52
C LYS A 324 -4.30 7.36 13.59
N PRO A 325 -5.00 8.51 13.68
CA PRO A 325 -6.15 8.76 12.81
C PRO A 325 -5.77 8.98 11.34
N VAL A 326 -4.50 9.24 11.04
CA VAL A 326 -4.03 9.71 9.72
C VAL A 326 -2.88 8.91 9.13
N HIS A 327 -2.20 8.07 9.93
CA HIS A 327 -1.14 7.16 9.50
C HIS A 327 -1.30 5.78 10.14
N THR A 328 -1.23 4.75 9.31
CA THR A 328 -1.14 3.34 9.72
C THR A 328 0.17 3.08 10.46
N SER A 329 0.12 2.26 11.51
CA SER A 329 1.33 1.56 11.96
C SER A 329 1.69 0.41 10.98
N PRO A 330 2.90 -0.16 11.06
CA PRO A 330 3.27 -1.33 10.27
C PRO A 330 2.28 -2.50 10.41
N GLU A 331 1.79 -2.78 11.62
CA GLU A 331 0.81 -3.85 11.89
C GLU A 331 -0.56 -3.54 11.27
N GLU A 332 -0.99 -2.29 11.35
CA GLU A 332 -2.23 -1.82 10.73
C GLU A 332 -2.14 -1.88 9.20
N ALA A 333 -0.98 -1.61 8.61
CA ALA A 333 -0.76 -1.76 7.17
C ALA A 333 -0.85 -3.22 6.72
N VAL A 334 -0.27 -4.17 7.48
CA VAL A 334 -0.43 -5.61 7.18
C VAL A 334 -1.90 -6.03 7.27
N ARG A 335 -2.66 -5.52 8.25
CA ARG A 335 -4.10 -5.76 8.33
C ARG A 335 -4.85 -5.15 7.14
N ALA A 336 -4.53 -3.92 6.78
CA ALA A 336 -5.11 -3.22 5.63
C ALA A 336 -4.87 -3.99 4.32
N CYS A 337 -3.69 -4.59 4.13
CA CYS A 337 -3.41 -5.47 2.99
C CYS A 337 -4.41 -6.64 2.90
N GLY A 338 -4.80 -7.22 4.04
CA GLY A 338 -5.85 -8.24 4.11
C GLY A 338 -7.22 -7.68 3.78
N ASP A 339 -7.59 -6.53 4.36
CA ASP A 339 -8.91 -5.92 4.19
C ASP A 339 -9.19 -5.47 2.76
N VAL A 340 -8.19 -4.97 2.03
CA VAL A 340 -8.32 -4.67 0.59
C VAL A 340 -8.28 -5.92 -0.29
N GLY A 341 -8.00 -7.10 0.28
CA GLY A 341 -7.86 -8.35 -0.45
C GLY A 341 -6.62 -8.41 -1.36
N ALA A 342 -5.54 -7.72 -0.99
CA ALA A 342 -4.33 -7.70 -1.80
C ALA A 342 -3.51 -8.99 -1.65
N ARG A 343 -3.03 -9.52 -2.79
CA ARG A 343 -2.11 -10.66 -2.83
C ARG A 343 -0.78 -10.31 -2.15
N ALA A 344 -0.09 -9.30 -2.68
CA ALA A 344 1.19 -8.82 -2.19
C ALA A 344 1.10 -7.39 -1.60
N MET A 345 2.07 -7.04 -0.76
CA MET A 345 2.22 -5.71 -0.18
C MET A 345 3.63 -5.17 -0.38
N ALA A 346 3.77 -3.93 -0.81
CA ALA A 346 5.02 -3.19 -0.74
C ALA A 346 4.90 -2.06 0.30
N PRO A 347 5.63 -2.12 1.44
CA PRO A 347 5.65 -1.02 2.40
C PRO A 347 6.32 0.22 1.81
N MET A 348 5.82 1.40 2.16
CA MET A 348 6.34 2.70 1.71
C MET A 348 6.24 3.76 2.83
N HIS A 349 6.57 5.02 2.51
CA HIS A 349 6.51 6.15 3.46
C HIS A 349 7.49 6.07 4.65
N TYR A 350 8.56 5.27 4.51
CA TYR A 350 9.64 5.17 5.51
C TYR A 350 11.02 5.29 4.85
N GLY A 351 12.06 5.40 5.68
CA GLY A 351 13.45 5.34 5.25
C GLY A 351 13.90 6.46 4.31
N THR A 352 13.14 7.56 4.18
CA THR A 352 13.44 8.65 3.24
C THR A 352 13.45 10.02 3.92
N PHE A 353 12.37 10.42 4.57
CA PHE A 353 12.33 11.64 5.40
C PHE A 353 12.03 11.24 6.85
N LEU A 354 12.60 11.98 7.80
CA LEU A 354 12.27 11.83 9.22
C LEU A 354 11.09 12.75 9.53
N LEU A 355 9.88 12.20 9.56
CA LEU A 355 8.61 12.95 9.67
C LEU A 355 7.97 12.91 11.07
N SER A 356 8.50 12.08 11.95
CA SER A 356 7.83 11.60 13.16
C SER A 356 8.86 11.05 14.15
N ALA A 357 8.40 10.54 15.29
CA ALA A 357 9.28 10.10 16.38
C ALA A 357 9.76 8.64 16.30
N GLU A 358 9.28 7.80 15.38
CA GLU A 358 9.75 6.42 15.34
C GLU A 358 11.22 6.30 14.93
N PRO A 359 11.96 5.30 15.46
CA PRO A 359 13.29 4.98 14.98
C PRO A 359 13.31 4.72 13.46
N PRO A 360 14.30 5.20 12.70
CA PRO A 360 14.33 5.10 11.24
C PRO A 360 14.12 3.67 10.68
N LEU A 361 14.64 2.64 11.37
CA LEU A 361 14.57 1.25 10.94
C LEU A 361 13.33 0.50 11.45
N ALA A 362 12.67 1.00 12.49
CA ALA A 362 11.53 0.35 13.13
C ALA A 362 10.36 0.05 12.16
N PRO A 363 10.00 0.91 11.19
CA PRO A 363 8.98 0.58 10.18
C PRO A 363 9.25 -0.74 9.43
N LEU A 364 10.51 -0.96 9.02
CA LEU A 364 10.91 -2.15 8.26
C LEU A 364 10.92 -3.41 9.13
N GLU A 365 11.44 -3.31 10.35
CA GLU A 365 11.49 -4.45 11.28
C GLU A 365 10.08 -4.88 11.67
N ARG A 366 9.24 -3.91 12.08
CA ARG A 366 7.87 -4.18 12.52
C ARG A 366 6.96 -4.68 11.40
N VAL A 367 7.10 -4.21 10.16
CA VAL A 367 6.27 -4.74 9.06
C VAL A 367 6.63 -6.20 8.74
N ARG A 368 7.91 -6.57 8.83
CA ARG A 368 8.35 -7.96 8.65
C ARG A 368 7.80 -8.87 9.75
N GLU A 369 7.88 -8.41 11.00
CA GLU A 369 7.33 -9.14 12.15
C GLU A 369 5.81 -9.30 12.04
N ALA A 370 5.10 -8.22 11.74
CA ALA A 370 3.64 -8.24 11.57
C ALA A 370 3.20 -9.14 10.41
N TRP A 371 3.94 -9.13 9.30
CA TRP A 371 3.67 -9.99 8.15
C TRP A 371 3.84 -11.47 8.47
N ALA A 372 4.94 -11.82 9.15
CA ALA A 372 5.19 -13.18 9.61
C ALA A 372 4.14 -13.65 10.62
N ALA A 373 3.77 -12.78 11.58
CA ALA A 373 2.73 -13.06 12.57
C ALA A 373 1.34 -13.27 11.95
N ALA A 374 1.07 -12.64 10.80
CA ALA A 374 -0.15 -12.84 10.03
C ALA A 374 -0.16 -14.16 9.21
N GLY A 375 0.93 -14.93 9.22
CA GLY A 375 1.02 -16.21 8.49
C GLY A 375 1.05 -16.05 6.97
N ARG A 376 1.42 -14.88 6.46
CA ARG A 376 1.50 -14.59 5.02
C ARG A 376 2.84 -15.03 4.43
N ASP A 377 2.85 -15.42 3.16
CA ASP A 377 4.06 -15.84 2.46
C ASP A 377 5.09 -14.70 2.42
N ARG A 378 6.35 -14.99 2.79
CA ARG A 378 7.44 -14.01 2.75
C ARG A 378 7.67 -13.46 1.35
N ALA A 379 7.42 -14.25 0.31
CA ALA A 379 7.56 -13.84 -1.09
C ALA A 379 6.59 -12.70 -1.46
N ASP A 380 5.45 -12.59 -0.77
CA ASP A 380 4.42 -11.59 -1.02
C ASP A 380 4.63 -10.28 -0.24
N LEU A 381 5.63 -10.22 0.65
CA LEU A 381 6.11 -8.96 1.23
C LEU A 381 7.24 -8.38 0.38
N TRP A 382 6.98 -7.24 -0.26
CA TRP A 382 7.88 -6.54 -1.17
C TRP A 382 8.54 -5.36 -0.45
N ASP A 383 9.25 -5.67 0.63
CA ASP A 383 10.06 -4.74 1.44
C ASP A 383 11.37 -4.35 0.73
N LEU A 384 11.22 -3.80 -0.47
CA LEU A 384 12.30 -3.46 -1.39
C LEU A 384 13.25 -2.42 -0.78
N PRO A 385 14.57 -2.53 -1.04
CA PRO A 385 15.48 -1.40 -0.85
C PRO A 385 15.08 -0.19 -1.70
N VAL A 386 15.41 1.02 -1.24
CA VAL A 386 15.26 2.23 -2.05
C VAL A 386 16.08 2.06 -3.34
N GLY A 387 15.41 2.15 -4.48
CA GLY A 387 15.97 1.99 -5.81
C GLY A 387 15.88 0.58 -6.40
N ALA A 388 15.39 -0.39 -5.63
CA ALA A 388 15.13 -1.74 -6.12
C ALA A 388 13.75 -1.85 -6.78
N SER A 389 13.62 -2.87 -7.62
CA SER A 389 12.45 -3.10 -8.45
C SER A 389 11.94 -4.52 -8.31
N ARG A 390 10.66 -4.72 -8.63
CA ARG A 390 10.07 -6.05 -8.75
C ARG A 390 8.97 -6.06 -9.81
N VAL A 391 8.88 -7.17 -10.52
CA VAL A 391 7.85 -7.43 -11.53
C VAL A 391 6.82 -8.39 -10.94
N LEU A 392 5.56 -8.00 -11.08
CA LEU A 392 4.40 -8.80 -10.78
C LEU A 392 4.00 -9.54 -12.05
N GLU A 393 4.33 -10.82 -12.09
CA GLU A 393 3.87 -11.70 -13.15
C GLU A 393 2.34 -11.90 -13.04
N PRO A 394 1.63 -11.99 -14.17
CA PRO A 394 0.25 -12.41 -14.17
C PRO A 394 0.15 -13.79 -13.51
N GLU A 395 -0.90 -14.00 -12.72
CA GLU A 395 -1.15 -15.32 -12.14
C GLU A 395 -1.35 -16.30 -13.30
N ARG A 396 -0.42 -17.26 -13.47
CA ARG A 396 -0.72 -18.45 -14.29
C ARG A 396 -1.90 -19.11 -13.61
N GLU A 397 -2.94 -19.43 -14.37
CA GLU A 397 -3.99 -20.34 -13.88
C GLU A 397 -3.30 -21.48 -13.17
N ARG A 398 -3.47 -21.57 -11.85
CA ARG A 398 -2.99 -22.72 -11.09
C ARG A 398 -3.75 -23.89 -11.70
N SER A 399 -3.06 -24.64 -12.55
CA SER A 399 -3.53 -25.92 -13.05
C SER A 399 -3.95 -26.71 -11.83
N VAL A 400 -5.27 -26.86 -11.68
CA VAL A 400 -5.84 -27.79 -10.72
C VAL A 400 -5.17 -29.13 -11.06
N PRO A 401 -4.45 -29.76 -10.11
CA PRO A 401 -3.93 -31.09 -10.40
C PRO A 401 -5.15 -31.97 -10.68
N GLU A 402 -5.24 -32.48 -11.91
CA GLU A 402 -6.18 -33.54 -12.24
C GLU A 402 -5.90 -34.70 -11.30
N THR A 403 -6.78 -34.88 -10.31
CA THR A 403 -6.85 -36.07 -9.46
C THR A 403 -7.74 -37.12 -10.09
#